data_AF-A0A3E0Q4F9-F1
#
_entry.id   AF-A0A3E0Q4F9-F1
#
_cell.length_a   1.000
_cell.length_b   1.000
_cell.length_c   1.000
_cell.angle_alpha   90.00
_cell.angle_beta   90.00
_cell.angle_gamma   90.00
#
_symmetry.space_group_name_H-M   'P 1'
#
loop_
_entity.id
_entity.type
_entity.pdbx_description
1 polymer ?
#
loop_
_entity_poly.entity_id
_entity_poly.type
_entity_poly.pdbx_seq_one_letter_code
_entity_poly.pdbx_strand_id
1 'polypeptide(L)'
;MIAGEGARRYQMLIPYSDLDEFIQDNLDPIGIIVDQTDNDETLYELEDVYEGWMRVDNEYAAFAEKDFISDLPKELDELLSKHDALLELGYDIGIQLDNTETSVDDRRDGFANFRENVLAGVKKRPDETKEEYALRYANSENSVETLEQLYVESSDITVGIIIDAEKSEGRGDFRLTPVADSELAKFVATLAEEPSAFAGFQPADNAILSGRLNFALDDMLKEQTLEIYELSKPVAHQKIDATEGITDDQKAARKEISDTLFDLFSGVEEIGVWDGFVHVAPSESGLHTGLFAGKTAEGTKVDTIVELLPKGHEGFETELNVDEAGDVKIHKVSMGEGYPNAFKEFFGDEGVFYVGTSQGAVWLSIGDGALDAMKEGIDAVAAGGGEENDRTILEADLNLLPVLKLMYQLRQDGDFDLSELLNKAAEESSSPEDETDEEEEPSETAQMLKDFQWREAAIEALTGENDKLHILLERSEDGNLSGEGSSAPGILKMIGELIAKFADENLG
;
A
#
# COMPACT_ATOMS: atom_id res chain seq x y z
N MET A 1 14.50 3.03 18.91
CA MET A 1 14.03 4.43 18.93
C MET A 1 14.93 5.28 18.04
N ILE A 2 14.34 6.00 17.08
CA ILE A 2 15.05 6.88 16.14
C ILE A 2 15.02 8.30 16.72
N ALA A 3 15.96 8.65 17.60
CA ALA A 3 16.00 9.97 18.19
C ALA A 3 17.45 10.44 18.33
N GLY A 4 17.79 11.53 17.63
CA GLY A 4 19.06 12.24 17.83
C GLY A 4 19.10 12.95 19.20
N GLU A 5 20.28 13.42 19.60
CA GLU A 5 20.44 14.18 20.85
C GLU A 5 19.58 15.46 20.79
N GLY A 6 18.56 15.55 21.65
CA GLY A 6 17.61 16.67 21.67
C GLY A 6 16.35 16.49 20.81
N ALA A 7 16.19 15.37 20.09
CA ALA A 7 14.95 15.04 19.39
C ALA A 7 13.80 14.76 20.38
N ARG A 8 12.58 15.16 19.99
CA ARG A 8 11.37 14.79 20.73
C ARG A 8 11.15 13.28 20.58
N ARG A 9 10.97 12.59 21.71
CA ARG A 9 10.58 11.17 21.72
C ARG A 9 9.08 11.05 21.46
N TYR A 10 8.65 9.87 21.02
CA TYR A 10 7.25 9.57 20.80
C TYR A 10 6.44 9.84 22.07
N GLN A 11 5.37 10.63 21.94
CA GLN A 11 4.47 10.95 23.04
C GLN A 11 3.07 10.50 22.67
N MET A 12 2.54 9.54 23.44
CA MET A 12 1.14 9.13 23.33
C MET A 12 0.29 9.93 24.32
N LEU A 13 -0.85 10.43 23.85
CA LEU A 13 -1.86 11.11 24.63
C LEU A 13 -3.22 10.51 24.29
N ILE A 14 -3.91 9.98 25.29
CA ILE A 14 -5.23 9.36 25.12
C ILE A 14 -6.24 10.12 25.96
N PRO A 15 -7.30 10.70 25.35
CA PRO A 15 -8.36 11.32 26.12
C PRO A 15 -9.13 10.24 26.90
N TYR A 16 -9.50 10.55 28.13
CA TYR A 16 -10.36 9.68 28.94
C TYR A 16 -11.40 10.49 29.70
N SER A 17 -12.47 9.83 30.15
CA SER A 17 -13.56 10.48 30.89
C SER A 17 -13.74 9.96 32.32
N ASP A 18 -13.42 8.69 32.55
CA ASP A 18 -13.32 8.05 33.86
C ASP A 18 -12.07 7.17 33.86
N LEU A 19 -11.21 7.34 34.85
CA LEU A 19 -9.91 6.67 34.88
C LEU A 19 -10.05 5.18 35.20
N ASP A 20 -10.99 4.82 36.07
CA ASP A 20 -11.21 3.43 36.44
C ASP A 20 -11.78 2.66 35.24
N GLU A 21 -12.71 3.26 34.49
CA GLU A 21 -13.24 2.73 33.22
C GLU A 21 -12.14 2.65 32.16
N PHE A 22 -11.31 3.69 32.03
CA PHE A 22 -10.21 3.69 31.07
C PHE A 22 -9.24 2.51 31.31
N ILE A 23 -8.81 2.30 32.55
CA ILE A 23 -7.94 1.20 32.93
C ILE A 23 -8.62 -0.14 32.66
N GLN A 24 -9.83 -0.35 33.19
CA GLN A 24 -10.54 -1.63 33.11
C GLN A 24 -10.93 -2.05 31.70
N ASP A 25 -11.29 -1.09 30.85
CA ASP A 25 -11.83 -1.39 29.51
C ASP A 25 -10.76 -1.29 28.40
N ASN A 26 -9.61 -0.64 28.65
CA ASN A 26 -8.61 -0.40 27.61
C ASN A 26 -7.21 -0.94 27.95
N LEU A 27 -6.79 -0.93 29.22
CA LEU A 27 -5.44 -1.36 29.62
C LEU A 27 -5.44 -2.79 30.17
N ASP A 28 -6.34 -3.10 31.10
CA ASP A 28 -6.48 -4.44 31.68
C ASP A 28 -6.73 -5.53 30.62
N PRO A 29 -7.62 -5.33 29.61
CA PRO A 29 -7.92 -6.39 28.64
C PRO A 29 -6.76 -6.69 27.70
N ILE A 30 -5.84 -5.76 27.51
CA ILE A 30 -4.62 -5.96 26.72
C ILE A 30 -3.44 -6.40 27.59
N GLY A 31 -3.69 -6.75 28.86
CA GLY A 31 -2.69 -7.29 29.77
C GLY A 31 -1.74 -6.26 30.35
N ILE A 32 -2.07 -4.97 30.33
CA ILE A 32 -1.25 -3.94 30.99
C ILE A 32 -1.67 -3.84 32.45
N ILE A 33 -0.73 -4.11 33.36
CA ILE A 33 -0.95 -3.96 34.80
C ILE A 33 -0.64 -2.51 35.18
N VAL A 34 -1.58 -1.87 35.88
CA VAL A 34 -1.49 -0.45 36.26
C VAL A 34 -1.39 -0.29 37.78
N ASP A 35 -0.23 0.17 38.26
CA ASP A 35 0.03 0.37 39.69
C ASP A 35 0.27 1.86 40.02
N GLN A 36 -0.60 2.45 40.84
CA GLN A 36 -0.45 3.85 41.25
C GLN A 36 0.77 4.03 42.18
N THR A 37 1.57 5.06 41.93
CA THR A 37 2.74 5.33 42.77
C THR A 37 2.35 5.92 44.14
N ASP A 38 3.02 5.46 45.22
CA ASP A 38 2.71 5.87 46.60
C ASP A 38 2.81 7.39 46.89
N ASN A 39 3.55 8.15 46.05
CA ASN A 39 3.92 9.53 46.32
C ASN A 39 3.37 10.54 45.30
N ASP A 40 2.67 10.07 44.27
CA ASP A 40 2.11 10.90 43.21
C ASP A 40 0.81 10.28 42.68
N GLU A 41 -0.33 10.85 43.10
CA GLU A 41 -1.66 10.35 42.76
C GLU A 41 -1.96 10.40 41.24
N THR A 42 -1.15 11.13 40.48
CA THR A 42 -1.31 11.27 39.02
C THR A 42 -0.39 10.37 38.23
N LEU A 43 0.50 9.62 38.87
CA LEU A 43 1.51 8.78 38.22
C LEU A 43 1.30 7.30 38.55
N TYR A 44 1.37 6.49 37.50
CA TYR A 44 1.18 5.05 37.51
C TYR A 44 2.36 4.37 36.83
N GLU A 45 2.85 3.29 37.42
CA GLU A 45 3.77 2.35 36.80
C GLU A 45 2.96 1.35 35.98
N LEU A 46 3.44 1.06 34.77
CA LEU A 46 2.84 0.09 33.87
C LEU A 46 3.76 -1.12 33.74
N GLU A 47 3.20 -2.32 33.86
CA GLU A 47 3.93 -3.58 33.79
C GLU A 47 3.29 -4.58 32.81
N ASP A 48 4.00 -5.68 32.57
CA ASP A 48 3.65 -6.82 31.72
C ASP A 48 3.72 -6.49 30.21
N VAL A 49 2.60 -6.32 29.52
CA VAL A 49 2.60 -6.12 28.05
C VAL A 49 3.25 -4.80 27.63
N TYR A 50 3.22 -3.78 28.50
CA TYR A 50 3.91 -2.52 28.31
C TYR A 50 4.62 -2.11 29.60
N GLU A 51 5.96 -2.15 29.60
CA GLU A 51 6.75 -1.65 30.73
C GLU A 51 7.00 -0.14 30.60
N GLY A 52 6.37 0.65 31.46
CA GLY A 52 6.50 2.09 31.38
C GLY A 52 5.78 2.88 32.47
N TRP A 53 5.40 4.08 32.11
CA TRP A 53 4.75 5.05 32.99
C TRP A 53 3.52 5.62 32.31
N MET A 54 2.46 5.81 33.10
CA MET A 54 1.29 6.58 32.71
C MET A 54 1.13 7.74 33.70
N ARG A 55 0.98 8.95 33.18
CA ARG A 55 0.58 10.13 33.96
C ARG A 55 -0.74 10.64 33.46
N VAL A 56 -1.63 10.99 34.38
CA VAL A 56 -3.00 11.43 34.05
C VAL A 56 -3.26 12.84 34.59
N ASP A 57 -4.14 13.59 33.92
CA ASP A 57 -4.71 14.83 34.46
C ASP A 57 -6.24 14.72 34.68
N ASN A 58 -7.08 15.61 34.15
CA ASN A 58 -8.53 15.47 34.21
C ASN A 58 -9.13 15.01 32.86
N GLU A 59 -8.36 15.06 31.79
CA GLU A 59 -8.82 14.88 30.42
C GLU A 59 -7.96 13.87 29.64
N TYR A 60 -6.67 13.73 29.97
CA TYR A 60 -5.72 12.92 29.19
C TYR A 60 -4.82 12.03 30.03
N ALA A 61 -4.55 10.84 29.49
CA ALA A 61 -3.50 9.93 29.93
C ALA A 61 -2.30 10.04 28.98
N ALA A 62 -1.13 10.30 29.54
CA ALA A 62 0.15 10.42 28.85
C ALA A 62 1.06 9.25 29.20
N PHE A 63 1.72 8.67 28.20
CA PHE A 63 2.55 7.48 28.36
C PHE A 63 4.02 7.75 28.05
N ALA A 64 4.92 7.04 28.73
CA ALA A 64 6.35 7.00 28.43
C ALA A 64 6.94 5.63 28.77
N GLU A 65 7.96 5.18 28.03
CA GLU A 65 8.63 3.92 28.34
C GLU A 65 9.38 4.00 29.68
N LYS A 66 9.69 2.84 30.26
CA LYS A 66 10.25 2.69 31.62
C LYS A 66 11.44 3.61 31.92
N ASP A 67 12.34 3.78 30.94
CA ASP A 67 13.56 4.57 31.10
C ASP A 67 13.36 6.09 30.89
N PHE A 68 12.15 6.52 30.53
CA PHE A 68 11.86 7.89 30.09
C PHE A 68 10.77 8.60 30.91
N ILE A 69 10.66 8.30 32.21
CA ILE A 69 9.76 9.04 33.12
C ILE A 69 9.94 10.57 33.08
N SER A 70 11.12 11.06 32.68
CA SER A 70 11.38 12.50 32.50
C SER A 70 10.48 13.16 31.46
N ASP A 71 9.89 12.38 30.56
CA ASP A 71 9.04 12.85 29.47
C ASP A 71 7.60 13.09 29.93
N LEU A 72 7.26 12.64 31.14
CA LEU A 72 5.98 12.88 31.80
C LEU A 72 6.15 13.98 32.87
N PRO A 73 6.13 15.28 32.47
CA PRO A 73 6.19 16.37 33.42
C PRO A 73 5.00 16.29 34.38
N LYS A 74 5.19 16.81 35.60
CA LYS A 74 4.14 16.74 36.62
C LYS A 74 2.84 17.43 36.20
N GLU A 75 2.96 18.55 35.49
CA GLU A 75 1.84 19.26 34.89
C GLU A 75 1.83 18.93 33.38
N LEU A 76 0.75 18.34 32.89
CA LEU A 76 0.65 17.89 31.49
C LEU A 76 0.35 19.05 30.51
N ASP A 77 0.01 20.25 30.97
CA ASP A 77 -0.30 21.42 30.11
C ASP A 77 0.76 21.67 29.02
N GLU A 78 2.05 21.58 29.38
CA GLU A 78 3.15 21.76 28.42
C GLU A 78 3.18 20.65 27.37
N LEU A 79 2.87 19.41 27.77
CA LEU A 79 2.80 18.26 26.89
C LEU A 79 1.60 18.35 25.93
N LEU A 80 0.44 18.73 26.47
CA LEU A 80 -0.80 18.94 25.71
C LEU A 80 -0.64 20.06 24.69
N SER A 81 0.02 21.16 25.06
CA SER A 81 0.24 22.30 24.15
C SER A 81 1.04 21.93 22.89
N LYS A 82 1.82 20.84 22.93
CA LYS A 82 2.56 20.32 21.76
C LYS A 82 1.63 19.67 20.73
N HIS A 83 0.40 19.36 21.10
CA HIS A 83 -0.61 18.73 20.27
C HIS A 83 -1.77 19.69 19.92
N ASP A 84 -1.69 20.96 20.35
CA ASP A 84 -2.70 21.97 20.06
C ASP A 84 -2.99 22.07 18.56
N ALA A 85 -1.96 21.95 17.70
CA ALA A 85 -2.14 21.95 16.25
C ALA A 85 -3.04 20.80 15.76
N LEU A 86 -2.91 19.60 16.33
CA LEU A 86 -3.76 18.45 15.99
C LEU A 86 -5.18 18.61 16.54
N LEU A 87 -5.30 19.13 17.76
CA LEU A 87 -6.60 19.39 18.40
C LEU A 87 -7.37 20.50 17.66
N GLU A 88 -6.70 21.56 17.21
CA GLU A 88 -7.28 22.65 16.41
C GLU A 88 -7.79 22.16 15.05
N LEU A 89 -7.18 21.12 14.49
CA LEU A 89 -7.64 20.47 13.26
C LEU A 89 -8.87 19.57 13.47
N GLY A 90 -9.21 19.28 14.72
CA GLY A 90 -10.40 18.51 15.08
C GLY A 90 -10.31 17.02 14.71
N TYR A 91 -9.09 16.46 14.72
CA TYR A 91 -8.87 15.04 14.50
C TYR A 91 -9.30 14.23 15.73
N ASP A 92 -9.98 13.11 15.49
CA ASP A 92 -10.26 12.09 16.50
C ASP A 92 -9.02 11.21 16.73
N ILE A 93 -8.24 10.98 15.68
CA ILE A 93 -6.92 10.33 15.73
C ILE A 93 -5.96 11.20 14.93
N GLY A 94 -4.88 11.67 15.57
CA GLY A 94 -3.85 12.49 14.93
C GLY A 94 -2.46 11.95 15.22
N ILE A 95 -1.64 11.85 14.19
CA ILE A 95 -0.20 11.53 14.30
C ILE A 95 0.56 12.68 13.63
N GLN A 96 1.57 13.19 14.33
CA GLN A 96 2.46 14.22 13.80
C GLN A 96 3.91 13.85 14.00
N LEU A 97 4.70 13.99 12.93
CA LEU A 97 6.14 14.08 12.98
C LEU A 97 6.52 15.56 12.80
N ASP A 98 6.94 16.22 13.88
CA ASP A 98 7.46 17.59 13.87
C ASP A 98 9.00 17.57 14.00
N ASN A 99 9.67 17.85 12.90
CA ASN A 99 11.13 17.84 12.78
C ASN A 99 11.75 19.24 12.81
N THR A 100 10.97 20.28 13.14
CA THR A 100 11.43 21.68 13.05
C THR A 100 12.53 22.06 14.05
N GLU A 101 12.65 21.31 15.16
CA GLU A 101 13.63 21.56 16.22
C GLU A 101 14.97 20.80 16.03
N THR A 102 15.08 19.90 15.06
CA THR A 102 16.30 19.12 14.78
C THR A 102 16.86 19.44 13.41
N SER A 103 18.17 19.23 13.21
CA SER A 103 18.77 19.34 11.88
C SER A 103 18.61 18.03 11.09
N VAL A 104 18.70 18.13 9.76
CA VAL A 104 18.75 16.96 8.86
C VAL A 104 19.88 16.02 9.25
N ASP A 105 21.06 16.56 9.57
CA ASP A 105 22.24 15.77 9.96
C ASP A 105 21.99 15.01 11.28
N ASP A 106 21.44 15.67 12.30
CA ASP A 106 21.14 15.02 13.59
C ASP A 106 20.13 13.87 13.43
N ARG A 107 19.12 14.06 12.56
CA ARG A 107 18.13 13.01 12.26
C ARG A 107 18.74 11.85 11.52
N ARG A 108 19.61 12.12 10.54
CA ARG A 108 20.33 11.08 9.78
C ARG A 108 21.23 10.25 10.69
N ASP A 109 21.98 10.91 11.57
CA ASP A 109 22.82 10.23 12.57
C ASP A 109 21.97 9.39 13.53
N GLY A 110 20.80 9.91 13.95
CA GLY A 110 19.84 9.17 14.78
C GLY A 110 19.22 7.95 14.06
N PHE A 111 19.01 8.04 12.75
CA PHE A 111 18.44 6.97 11.93
C PHE A 111 19.46 5.87 11.60
N ALA A 112 20.75 6.19 11.58
CA ALA A 112 21.81 5.23 11.22
C ALA A 112 21.77 3.93 12.03
N ASN A 113 21.56 4.02 13.35
CA ASN A 113 21.44 2.83 14.22
C ASN A 113 20.21 1.99 13.89
N PHE A 114 19.08 2.63 13.56
CA PHE A 114 17.87 1.92 13.16
C PHE A 114 18.09 1.19 11.84
N ARG A 115 18.68 1.87 10.84
CA ARG A 115 19.06 1.26 9.57
C ARG A 115 19.98 0.05 9.77
N GLU A 116 21.04 0.20 10.56
CA GLU A 116 21.96 -0.91 10.86
C GLU A 116 21.24 -2.09 11.50
N ASN A 117 20.40 -1.83 12.52
CA ASN A 117 19.68 -2.88 13.23
C ASN A 117 18.65 -3.60 12.35
N VAL A 118 17.86 -2.86 11.56
CA VAL A 118 16.86 -3.45 10.66
C VAL A 118 17.56 -4.32 9.62
N LEU A 119 18.60 -3.80 8.95
CA LEU A 119 19.30 -4.55 7.90
C LEU A 119 20.14 -5.72 8.44
N ALA A 120 20.67 -5.63 9.65
CA ALA A 120 21.33 -6.75 10.32
C ALA A 120 20.36 -7.90 10.65
N GLY A 121 19.07 -7.59 10.82
CA GLY A 121 17.99 -8.56 11.00
C GLY A 121 17.64 -9.31 9.71
N VAL A 122 17.96 -8.77 8.53
CA VAL A 122 17.68 -9.38 7.23
C VAL A 122 18.73 -10.46 6.94
N LYS A 123 18.65 -11.59 7.64
CA LYS A 123 19.52 -12.75 7.43
C LYS A 123 18.93 -13.69 6.38
N LYS A 124 19.80 -14.40 5.67
CA LYS A 124 19.39 -15.45 4.71
C LYS A 124 18.71 -16.61 5.43
N ARG A 125 17.55 -17.05 4.94
CA ARG A 125 16.81 -18.20 5.50
C ARG A 125 17.40 -19.54 5.03
N PRO A 126 17.17 -20.67 5.75
CA PRO A 126 17.78 -21.96 5.40
C PRO A 126 17.37 -22.51 4.03
N ASP A 127 16.14 -22.25 3.61
CA ASP A 127 15.51 -22.74 2.38
C ASP A 127 15.57 -21.74 1.21
N GLU A 128 16.06 -20.53 1.46
CA GLU A 128 16.15 -19.45 0.48
C GLU A 128 17.33 -19.64 -0.48
N THR A 129 17.15 -19.34 -1.77
CA THR A 129 18.26 -19.29 -2.71
C THR A 129 19.14 -18.06 -2.46
N LYS A 130 20.30 -17.97 -3.12
CA LYS A 130 21.14 -16.77 -2.99
C LYS A 130 20.46 -15.56 -3.65
N GLU A 131 19.78 -15.79 -4.76
CA GLU A 131 19.10 -14.78 -5.57
C GLU A 131 17.84 -14.28 -4.87
N GLU A 132 17.06 -15.17 -4.24
CA GLU A 132 15.92 -14.79 -3.40
C GLU A 132 16.36 -13.91 -2.22
N TYR A 133 17.43 -14.31 -1.53
CA TYR A 133 18.01 -13.50 -0.45
C TYR A 133 18.44 -12.11 -0.92
N ALA A 134 19.13 -12.03 -2.06
CA ALA A 134 19.59 -10.75 -2.60
C ALA A 134 18.40 -9.83 -2.92
N LEU A 135 17.35 -10.36 -3.56
CA LEU A 135 16.13 -9.62 -3.86
C LEU A 135 15.44 -9.11 -2.57
N ARG A 136 15.28 -9.98 -1.57
CA ARG A 136 14.64 -9.61 -0.29
C ARG A 136 15.47 -8.58 0.48
N TYR A 137 16.79 -8.71 0.48
CA TYR A 137 17.68 -7.73 1.09
C TYR A 137 17.57 -6.37 0.40
N ALA A 138 17.62 -6.32 -0.93
CA ALA A 138 17.44 -5.07 -1.69
C ALA A 138 16.08 -4.42 -1.42
N ASN A 139 14.98 -5.18 -1.39
CA ASN A 139 13.66 -4.65 -1.01
C ASN A 139 13.65 -4.03 0.39
N SER A 140 14.34 -4.67 1.35
CA SER A 140 14.44 -4.17 2.73
C SER A 140 15.30 -2.91 2.80
N GLU A 141 16.44 -2.89 2.10
CA GLU A 141 17.32 -1.73 2.01
C GLU A 141 16.62 -0.53 1.38
N ASN A 142 15.94 -0.72 0.25
CA ASN A 142 15.19 0.33 -0.43
C ASN A 142 14.09 0.90 0.46
N SER A 143 13.34 0.03 1.15
CA SER A 143 12.28 0.46 2.08
C SER A 143 12.83 1.29 3.24
N VAL A 144 13.96 0.88 3.81
CA VAL A 144 14.62 1.60 4.90
C VAL A 144 15.18 2.94 4.41
N GLU A 145 15.71 3.01 3.19
CA GLU A 145 16.22 4.24 2.59
C GLU A 145 15.09 5.23 2.26
N THR A 146 13.97 4.77 1.70
CA THR A 146 12.78 5.61 1.48
C THR A 146 12.24 6.14 2.81
N LEU A 147 12.18 5.30 3.85
CA LEU A 147 11.76 5.72 5.18
C LEU A 147 12.76 6.71 5.80
N GLU A 148 14.06 6.52 5.61
CA GLU A 148 15.11 7.44 6.03
C GLU A 148 14.91 8.80 5.38
N GLN A 149 14.75 8.87 4.04
CA GLN A 149 14.53 10.13 3.33
C GLN A 149 13.25 10.82 3.83
N LEU A 150 12.15 10.08 3.96
CA LEU A 150 10.88 10.60 4.46
C LEU A 150 11.04 11.19 5.87
N TYR A 151 11.65 10.45 6.80
CA TYR A 151 11.85 10.88 8.18
C TYR A 151 12.85 12.04 8.30
N VAL A 152 13.99 11.95 7.61
CA VAL A 152 15.11 12.89 7.74
C VAL A 152 14.83 14.19 6.99
N GLU A 153 14.18 14.12 5.82
CA GLU A 153 14.02 15.25 4.91
C GLU A 153 12.61 15.85 4.92
N SER A 154 11.71 15.38 5.78
CA SER A 154 10.45 16.07 6.10
C SER A 154 10.64 17.02 7.27
N SER A 155 10.07 18.21 7.16
CA SER A 155 9.95 19.17 8.28
C SER A 155 8.71 18.91 9.13
N ASP A 156 7.62 18.51 8.49
CA ASP A 156 6.37 18.12 9.13
C ASP A 156 5.74 16.98 8.31
N ILE A 157 5.22 15.96 9.02
CA ILE A 157 4.25 15.02 8.48
C ILE A 157 3.08 14.96 9.43
N THR A 158 1.87 15.16 8.92
CA THR A 158 0.63 15.06 9.69
C THR A 158 -0.29 14.03 9.05
N VAL A 159 -0.82 13.12 9.86
CA VAL A 159 -1.87 12.18 9.49
C VAL A 159 -3.03 12.38 10.45
N GLY A 160 -4.22 12.66 9.93
CA GLY A 160 -5.42 12.90 10.72
C GLY A 160 -6.58 12.01 10.27
N ILE A 161 -7.39 11.57 11.22
CA ILE A 161 -8.65 10.88 10.98
C ILE A 161 -9.76 11.62 11.73
N ILE A 162 -10.87 11.86 11.06
CA ILE A 162 -12.10 12.42 11.62
C ILE A 162 -13.23 11.42 11.43
N ILE A 163 -13.97 11.12 12.48
CA ILE A 163 -15.12 10.24 12.52
C ILE A 163 -16.35 11.11 12.79
N ASP A 164 -17.10 11.45 11.74
CA ASP A 164 -18.34 12.20 11.85
C ASP A 164 -19.50 11.22 12.09
N ALA A 165 -19.81 10.96 13.35
CA ALA A 165 -20.91 10.08 13.73
C ALA A 165 -22.29 10.61 13.26
N GLU A 166 -22.47 11.94 13.18
CA GLU A 166 -23.74 12.54 12.74
C GLU A 166 -23.98 12.32 11.24
N LYS A 167 -22.92 12.43 10.43
CA LYS A 167 -22.96 12.17 8.98
C LYS A 167 -22.71 10.72 8.63
N SER A 168 -22.27 9.90 9.59
CA SER A 168 -21.85 8.52 9.38
C SER A 168 -20.75 8.43 8.32
N GLU A 169 -19.70 9.23 8.47
CA GLU A 169 -18.61 9.36 7.50
C GLU A 169 -17.26 9.38 8.21
N GLY A 170 -16.28 8.68 7.65
CA GLY A 170 -14.87 8.79 8.05
C GLY A 170 -14.13 9.68 7.06
N ARG A 171 -13.24 10.55 7.54
CA ARG A 171 -12.37 11.38 6.69
C ARG A 171 -10.92 11.24 7.13
N GLY A 172 -10.03 11.09 6.18
CA GLY A 172 -8.58 11.08 6.38
C GLY A 172 -7.95 12.35 5.80
N ASP A 173 -6.91 12.85 6.46
CA ASP A 173 -6.08 13.95 6.01
C ASP A 173 -4.61 13.52 6.12
N PHE A 174 -3.83 13.79 5.08
CA PHE A 174 -2.40 13.60 5.03
C PHE A 174 -1.74 14.89 4.60
N ARG A 175 -0.66 15.29 5.28
CA ARG A 175 0.17 16.42 4.88
C ARG A 175 1.64 16.07 5.06
N LEU A 176 2.44 16.48 4.09
CA LEU A 176 3.89 16.40 4.16
C LEU A 176 4.51 17.69 3.64
N THR A 177 5.35 18.28 4.48
CA THR A 177 6.15 19.46 4.14
C THR A 177 7.62 19.07 4.11
N PRO A 178 8.26 19.04 2.93
CA PRO A 178 9.67 18.69 2.84
C PRO A 178 10.55 19.84 3.38
N VAL A 179 11.73 19.51 3.90
CA VAL A 179 12.75 20.51 4.25
C VAL A 179 13.21 21.21 2.98
N ALA A 180 13.26 22.54 2.99
CA ALA A 180 13.69 23.32 1.82
C ALA A 180 15.08 22.88 1.32
N ASP A 181 15.23 22.84 -0.01
CA ASP A 181 16.45 22.45 -0.73
C ASP A 181 16.92 20.98 -0.54
N SER A 182 16.15 20.13 0.17
CA SER A 182 16.43 18.70 0.29
C SER A 182 16.18 17.92 -1.01
N GLU A 183 16.61 16.65 -1.07
CA GLU A 183 16.28 15.81 -2.22
C GLU A 183 14.78 15.47 -2.24
N LEU A 184 14.17 15.28 -1.06
CA LEU A 184 12.71 15.12 -0.94
C LEU A 184 11.95 16.34 -1.48
N ALA A 185 12.40 17.56 -1.21
CA ALA A 185 11.75 18.77 -1.75
C ALA A 185 11.83 18.83 -3.28
N LYS A 186 12.97 18.43 -3.85
CA LYS A 186 13.12 18.35 -5.31
C LYS A 186 12.24 17.27 -5.90
N PHE A 187 12.15 16.11 -5.26
CA PHE A 187 11.27 15.03 -5.67
C PHE A 187 9.79 15.45 -5.63
N VAL A 188 9.32 16.04 -4.53
CA VAL A 188 7.95 16.56 -4.45
C VAL A 188 7.69 17.60 -5.54
N ALA A 189 8.69 18.38 -5.93
CA ALA A 189 8.56 19.35 -7.01
C ALA A 189 8.45 18.74 -8.42
N THR A 190 8.75 17.45 -8.62
CA THR A 190 8.54 16.74 -9.90
C THR A 190 7.20 16.01 -9.95
N LEU A 191 6.63 15.69 -8.78
CA LEU A 191 5.34 15.00 -8.69
C LEU A 191 4.24 15.80 -9.37
N ALA A 192 3.52 15.10 -10.27
CA ALA A 192 2.50 15.65 -11.15
C ALA A 192 2.90 16.99 -11.75
N GLU A 193 4.15 17.15 -12.25
CA GLU A 193 4.56 18.35 -13.01
C GLU A 193 4.07 18.28 -14.46
N GLU A 194 4.10 17.09 -15.05
CA GLU A 194 3.47 16.79 -16.34
C GLU A 194 2.08 16.20 -16.13
N PRO A 195 1.06 16.58 -16.93
CA PRO A 195 -0.22 15.89 -16.93
C PRO A 195 -0.07 14.41 -17.28
N SER A 196 -0.93 13.57 -16.70
CA SER A 196 -1.04 12.16 -17.08
C SER A 196 -1.31 12.01 -18.58
N ALA A 197 -0.68 11.02 -19.21
CA ALA A 197 -0.96 10.60 -20.57
C ALA A 197 -2.40 10.10 -20.75
N PHE A 198 -3.10 9.80 -19.64
CA PHE A 198 -4.46 9.28 -19.62
C PHE A 198 -5.49 10.25 -19.04
N ALA A 199 -5.13 11.53 -18.81
CA ALA A 199 -6.04 12.53 -18.23
C ALA A 199 -7.37 12.70 -18.98
N GLY A 200 -7.39 12.42 -20.29
CA GLY A 200 -8.62 12.45 -21.10
C GLY A 200 -9.65 11.35 -20.77
N PHE A 201 -9.28 10.32 -20.00
CA PHE A 201 -10.20 9.28 -19.56
C PHE A 201 -10.97 9.74 -18.33
N GLN A 202 -12.30 9.73 -18.42
CA GLN A 202 -13.20 10.10 -17.32
C GLN A 202 -13.93 8.85 -16.82
N PRO A 203 -13.76 8.46 -15.55
CA PRO A 203 -14.43 7.29 -14.99
C PRO A 203 -15.96 7.43 -15.00
N ALA A 204 -16.67 6.33 -15.23
CA ALA A 204 -18.11 6.28 -15.05
C ALA A 204 -18.54 6.49 -13.58
N ASP A 205 -19.58 7.29 -13.33
CA ASP A 205 -20.10 7.59 -11.98
C ASP A 205 -20.50 6.35 -11.15
N ASN A 206 -20.84 5.25 -11.83
CA ASN A 206 -21.24 3.98 -11.23
C ASN A 206 -20.12 2.93 -11.23
N ALA A 207 -18.86 3.33 -11.46
CA ALA A 207 -17.71 2.46 -11.32
C ALA A 207 -17.68 1.84 -9.92
N ILE A 208 -17.27 0.58 -9.85
CA ILE A 208 -16.98 -0.09 -8.58
C ILE A 208 -15.50 0.03 -8.19
N LEU A 209 -14.65 0.34 -9.17
CA LEU A 209 -13.26 0.71 -8.99
C LEU A 209 -12.87 1.71 -10.07
N SER A 210 -12.29 2.81 -9.66
CA SER A 210 -11.60 3.76 -10.51
C SER A 210 -10.30 4.12 -9.81
N GLY A 211 -9.19 4.15 -10.52
CA GLY A 211 -7.91 4.55 -9.98
C GLY A 211 -7.06 5.17 -11.07
N ARG A 212 -6.39 6.28 -10.77
CA ARG A 212 -5.39 6.89 -11.65
C ARG A 212 -4.12 7.18 -10.85
N LEU A 213 -2.98 7.01 -11.51
CA LEU A 213 -1.66 7.28 -10.97
C LEU A 213 -0.88 8.14 -11.97
N ASN A 214 -0.22 9.17 -11.47
CA ASN A 214 0.76 10.00 -12.19
C ASN A 214 1.92 10.32 -11.23
N PHE A 215 2.77 9.32 -11.03
CA PHE A 215 3.81 9.35 -10.02
C PHE A 215 5.19 9.46 -10.69
N ALA A 216 5.76 10.66 -10.66
CA ALA A 216 7.12 10.88 -11.15
C ALA A 216 8.12 10.08 -10.30
N LEU A 217 9.27 9.75 -10.89
CA LEU A 217 10.34 9.00 -10.20
C LEU A 217 11.61 9.84 -10.21
N ASP A 218 12.15 10.07 -9.02
CA ASP A 218 13.49 10.64 -8.86
C ASP A 218 14.59 9.61 -9.15
N ASP A 219 15.84 10.03 -9.02
CA ASP A 219 16.99 9.18 -9.32
C ASP A 219 17.08 8.00 -8.33
N MET A 220 16.75 8.22 -7.06
CA MET A 220 16.73 7.17 -6.03
C MET A 220 15.70 6.10 -6.39
N LEU A 221 14.44 6.47 -6.62
CA LEU A 221 13.38 5.51 -6.93
C LEU A 221 13.63 4.79 -8.26
N LYS A 222 14.24 5.44 -9.25
CA LYS A 222 14.67 4.79 -10.50
C LYS A 222 15.74 3.72 -10.24
N GLU A 223 16.80 4.06 -9.51
CA GLU A 223 17.88 3.12 -9.18
C GLU A 223 17.34 1.91 -8.41
N GLN A 224 16.56 2.17 -7.36
CA GLN A 224 15.92 1.13 -6.55
C GLN A 224 15.01 0.23 -7.40
N THR A 225 14.15 0.82 -8.24
CA THR A 225 13.24 0.05 -9.10
C THR A 225 14.00 -0.83 -10.09
N LEU A 226 15.04 -0.30 -10.74
CA LEU A 226 15.86 -1.04 -11.70
C LEU A 226 16.63 -2.18 -11.04
N GLU A 227 17.18 -1.96 -9.85
CA GLU A 227 17.84 -3.02 -9.07
C GLU A 227 16.86 -4.15 -8.73
N ILE A 228 15.65 -3.82 -8.27
CA ILE A 228 14.63 -4.83 -7.97
C ILE A 228 14.28 -5.64 -9.22
N TYR A 229 14.15 -5.02 -10.40
CA TYR A 229 13.89 -5.76 -11.64
C TYR A 229 15.07 -6.65 -12.06
N GLU A 230 16.31 -6.17 -11.91
CA GLU A 230 17.51 -6.96 -12.20
C GLU A 230 17.58 -8.20 -11.30
N LEU A 231 17.30 -8.05 -9.99
CA LEU A 231 17.32 -9.14 -9.01
C LEU A 231 16.10 -10.08 -9.14
N SER A 232 14.95 -9.57 -9.58
CA SER A 232 13.73 -10.36 -9.75
C SER A 232 13.82 -11.34 -10.91
N LYS A 233 14.53 -10.98 -11.99
CA LYS A 233 14.68 -11.81 -13.19
C LYS A 233 15.25 -13.22 -12.92
N PRO A 234 16.40 -13.40 -12.25
CA PRO A 234 16.91 -14.73 -11.94
C PRO A 234 16.00 -15.50 -10.97
N VAL A 235 15.34 -14.83 -10.02
CA VAL A 235 14.37 -15.48 -9.11
C VAL A 235 13.17 -16.02 -9.89
N ALA A 236 12.60 -15.23 -10.80
CA ALA A 236 11.52 -15.68 -11.68
C ALA A 236 11.95 -16.89 -12.53
N HIS A 237 13.18 -16.88 -13.08
CA HIS A 237 13.72 -18.01 -13.85
C HIS A 237 13.88 -19.27 -12.99
N GLN A 238 14.35 -19.15 -11.76
CA GLN A 238 14.47 -20.26 -10.82
C GLN A 238 13.09 -20.89 -10.52
N LYS A 239 12.06 -20.06 -10.30
CA LYS A 239 10.68 -20.54 -10.10
C LYS A 239 10.13 -21.25 -11.33
N ILE A 240 10.35 -20.71 -12.52
CA ILE A 240 9.96 -21.35 -13.79
C ILE A 240 10.68 -22.69 -13.96
N ASP A 241 11.98 -22.76 -13.64
CA ASP A 241 12.76 -23.99 -13.71
C ASP A 241 12.31 -25.04 -12.70
N ALA A 242 11.91 -24.63 -11.50
CA ALA A 242 11.40 -25.49 -10.45
C ALA A 242 9.97 -25.99 -10.72
N THR A 243 9.22 -25.35 -11.61
CA THR A 243 7.84 -25.75 -11.94
C THR A 243 7.83 -27.17 -12.54
N GLU A 244 7.15 -28.09 -11.85
CA GLU A 244 6.92 -29.45 -12.32
C GLU A 244 5.74 -29.51 -13.30
N GLY A 245 5.64 -30.58 -14.09
CA GLY A 245 4.51 -30.80 -14.98
C GLY A 245 4.52 -30.00 -16.29
N ILE A 246 5.53 -29.16 -16.53
CA ILE A 246 5.70 -28.42 -17.79
C ILE A 246 6.99 -28.84 -18.54
N THR A 247 6.94 -28.74 -19.86
CA THR A 247 8.04 -29.07 -20.79
C THR A 247 9.14 -28.01 -20.80
N ASP A 248 10.33 -28.38 -21.30
CA ASP A 248 11.44 -27.43 -21.49
C ASP A 248 11.07 -26.29 -22.45
N ASP A 249 10.29 -26.56 -23.49
CA ASP A 249 9.80 -25.55 -24.44
C ASP A 249 8.83 -24.56 -23.76
N GLN A 250 7.95 -25.05 -22.89
CA GLN A 250 7.08 -24.21 -22.05
C GLN A 250 7.91 -23.34 -21.08
N LYS A 251 8.93 -23.91 -20.43
CA LYS A 251 9.85 -23.16 -19.55
C LYS A 251 10.58 -22.07 -20.32
N ALA A 252 11.07 -22.35 -21.52
CA ALA A 252 11.72 -21.38 -22.37
C ALA A 252 10.78 -20.22 -22.74
N ALA A 253 9.55 -20.53 -23.17
CA ALA A 253 8.55 -19.50 -23.48
C ALA A 253 8.18 -18.65 -22.25
N ARG A 254 7.99 -19.25 -21.07
CA ARG A 254 7.72 -18.52 -19.83
C ARG A 254 8.86 -17.59 -19.42
N LYS A 255 10.12 -18.02 -19.58
CA LYS A 255 11.28 -17.16 -19.30
C LYS A 255 11.36 -15.99 -20.26
N GLU A 256 11.08 -16.19 -21.54
CA GLU A 256 11.06 -15.12 -22.54
C GLU A 256 9.91 -14.12 -22.30
N ILE A 257 8.73 -14.60 -21.88
CA ILE A 257 7.63 -13.74 -21.41
C ILE A 257 8.08 -12.92 -20.19
N SER A 258 8.66 -13.58 -19.18
CA SER A 258 9.16 -12.91 -17.97
C SER A 258 10.21 -11.86 -18.29
N ASP A 259 11.16 -12.17 -19.17
CA ASP A 259 12.19 -11.25 -19.63
C ASP A 259 11.59 -10.03 -20.32
N THR A 260 10.60 -10.24 -21.19
CA THR A 260 9.91 -9.16 -21.90
C THR A 260 9.15 -8.25 -20.93
N LEU A 261 8.52 -8.81 -19.90
CA LEU A 261 7.86 -8.03 -18.84
C LEU A 261 8.86 -7.19 -18.05
N PHE A 262 10.00 -7.75 -17.63
CA PHE A 262 11.03 -7.00 -16.94
C PHE A 262 11.63 -5.90 -17.83
N ASP A 263 11.82 -6.15 -19.13
CA ASP A 263 12.31 -5.14 -20.09
C ASP A 263 11.29 -4.00 -20.28
N LEU A 264 9.99 -4.30 -20.26
CA LEU A 264 8.92 -3.30 -20.31
C LEU A 264 8.92 -2.41 -19.07
N PHE A 265 9.02 -3.02 -17.88
CA PHE A 265 9.05 -2.27 -16.62
C PHE A 265 10.36 -1.48 -16.44
N SER A 266 11.50 -2.03 -16.86
CA SER A 266 12.80 -1.33 -16.82
C SER A 266 12.85 -0.13 -17.76
N GLY A 267 11.92 -0.03 -18.73
CA GLY A 267 11.69 1.17 -19.53
C GLY A 267 11.35 2.42 -18.70
N VAL A 268 11.07 2.25 -17.40
CA VAL A 268 10.92 3.33 -16.41
C VAL A 268 12.12 4.30 -16.39
N GLU A 269 13.33 3.82 -16.68
CA GLU A 269 14.53 4.67 -16.80
C GLU A 269 14.36 5.77 -17.86
N GLU A 270 13.69 5.44 -18.98
CA GLU A 270 13.45 6.36 -20.09
C GLU A 270 12.24 7.26 -19.85
N ILE A 271 11.14 6.71 -19.32
CA ILE A 271 9.88 7.47 -19.15
C ILE A 271 9.85 8.30 -17.86
N GLY A 272 10.57 7.89 -16.80
CA GLY A 272 10.69 8.60 -15.53
C GLY A 272 9.40 8.79 -14.73
N VAL A 273 8.33 8.07 -15.04
CA VAL A 273 7.02 8.20 -14.40
C VAL A 273 6.29 6.85 -14.38
N TRP A 274 5.57 6.56 -13.30
CA TRP A 274 4.49 5.59 -13.30
C TRP A 274 3.17 6.31 -13.55
N ASP A 275 2.63 6.08 -14.74
CA ASP A 275 1.43 6.76 -15.23
C ASP A 275 0.46 5.73 -15.81
N GLY A 276 -0.77 5.72 -15.32
CA GLY A 276 -1.76 4.72 -15.71
C GLY A 276 -3.08 4.85 -14.98
N PHE A 277 -4.05 4.05 -15.39
CA PHE A 277 -5.35 3.98 -14.73
C PHE A 277 -5.91 2.56 -14.73
N VAL A 278 -6.83 2.33 -13.78
CA VAL A 278 -7.71 1.18 -13.69
C VAL A 278 -9.15 1.68 -13.61
N HIS A 279 -10.04 1.02 -14.34
CA HIS A 279 -11.47 1.29 -14.32
C HIS A 279 -12.24 -0.02 -14.39
N VAL A 280 -13.20 -0.20 -13.48
CA VAL A 280 -14.11 -1.34 -13.47
C VAL A 280 -15.52 -0.83 -13.24
N ALA A 281 -16.39 -1.03 -14.23
CA ALA A 281 -17.77 -0.60 -14.18
C ALA A 281 -18.74 -1.76 -14.44
N PRO A 282 -19.99 -1.68 -13.92
CA PRO A 282 -21.03 -2.64 -14.26
C PRO A 282 -21.32 -2.67 -15.77
N SER A 283 -21.50 -3.87 -16.31
CA SER A 283 -21.88 -4.09 -17.72
C SER A 283 -23.41 -4.22 -17.89
N GLU A 284 -23.89 -4.26 -19.15
CA GLU A 284 -25.31 -4.46 -19.45
C GLU A 284 -25.85 -5.82 -18.96
N SER A 285 -24.99 -6.85 -18.90
CA SER A 285 -25.34 -8.18 -18.38
C SER A 285 -25.47 -8.23 -16.86
N GLY A 286 -25.10 -7.16 -16.14
CA GLY A 286 -25.07 -7.12 -14.68
C GLY A 286 -23.81 -7.71 -14.06
N LEU A 287 -22.81 -8.04 -14.88
CA LEU A 287 -21.43 -8.34 -14.47
C LEU A 287 -20.61 -7.05 -14.53
N HIS A 288 -19.30 -7.16 -14.79
CA HIS A 288 -18.41 -6.00 -14.89
C HIS A 288 -17.57 -6.02 -16.17
N THR A 289 -17.15 -4.83 -16.58
CA THR A 289 -16.16 -4.59 -17.62
C THR A 289 -14.97 -3.90 -16.96
N GLY A 290 -13.78 -4.47 -17.12
CA GLY A 290 -12.52 -3.90 -16.66
C GLY A 290 -11.74 -3.28 -17.81
N LEU A 291 -11.11 -2.14 -17.56
CA LEU A 291 -10.21 -1.44 -18.46
C LEU A 291 -9.00 -0.92 -17.67
N PHE A 292 -7.81 -1.18 -18.19
CA PHE A 292 -6.54 -0.77 -17.60
C PHE A 292 -5.64 -0.20 -18.69
N ALA A 293 -4.88 0.84 -18.38
CA ALA A 293 -3.85 1.35 -19.25
C ALA A 293 -2.63 1.82 -18.47
N GLY A 294 -1.45 1.66 -19.05
CA GLY A 294 -0.19 2.13 -18.47
C GLY A 294 0.76 2.68 -19.53
N LYS A 295 1.45 3.76 -19.19
CA LYS A 295 2.47 4.39 -20.02
C LYS A 295 3.72 3.52 -20.03
N THR A 296 4.39 3.44 -21.17
CA THR A 296 5.63 2.66 -21.32
C THR A 296 6.51 3.26 -22.42
N ALA A 297 7.80 2.94 -22.42
CA ALA A 297 8.74 3.34 -23.46
C ALA A 297 8.48 2.60 -24.80
N GLU A 298 8.06 1.34 -24.74
CA GLU A 298 7.94 0.46 -25.92
C GLU A 298 6.84 -0.59 -25.77
N GLY A 299 5.58 -0.16 -25.78
CA GLY A 299 4.43 -1.04 -25.54
C GLY A 299 4.23 -2.15 -26.58
N THR A 300 4.78 -1.99 -27.79
CA THR A 300 4.73 -3.02 -28.84
C THR A 300 5.52 -4.29 -28.49
N LYS A 301 6.39 -4.26 -27.46
CA LYS A 301 7.03 -5.49 -26.95
C LYS A 301 6.01 -6.49 -26.39
N VAL A 302 4.84 -6.04 -25.98
CA VAL A 302 3.75 -6.91 -25.51
C VAL A 302 3.26 -7.86 -26.61
N ASP A 303 3.43 -7.52 -27.90
CA ASP A 303 3.11 -8.44 -29.01
C ASP A 303 3.85 -9.78 -28.84
N THR A 304 5.11 -9.76 -28.39
CA THR A 304 5.91 -10.96 -28.09
C THR A 304 5.28 -11.80 -26.98
N ILE A 305 4.76 -11.16 -25.93
CA ILE A 305 4.08 -11.85 -24.82
C ILE A 305 2.83 -12.56 -25.35
N VAL A 306 2.01 -11.86 -26.14
CA VAL A 306 0.79 -12.42 -26.73
C VAL A 306 1.11 -13.60 -27.67
N GLU A 307 2.20 -13.54 -28.43
CA GLU A 307 2.65 -14.64 -29.29
C GLU A 307 3.14 -15.87 -28.52
N LEU A 308 3.79 -15.66 -27.38
CA LEU A 308 4.39 -16.73 -26.57
C LEU A 308 3.40 -17.35 -25.58
N LEU A 309 2.32 -16.65 -25.23
CA LEU A 309 1.39 -17.10 -24.20
C LEU A 309 0.82 -18.51 -24.44
N PRO A 310 0.36 -18.90 -25.65
CA PRO A 310 -0.11 -20.26 -25.93
C PRO A 310 0.99 -21.34 -25.83
N LYS A 311 2.27 -20.94 -25.97
CA LYS A 311 3.42 -21.85 -25.84
C LYS A 311 3.83 -22.01 -24.39
N GLY A 312 3.74 -20.95 -23.59
CA GLY A 312 4.11 -20.96 -22.17
C GLY A 312 3.02 -21.57 -21.28
N HIS A 313 1.76 -21.38 -21.63
CA HIS A 313 0.62 -21.76 -20.80
C HIS A 313 -0.42 -22.53 -21.62
N GLU A 314 -0.68 -23.78 -21.23
CA GLU A 314 -1.78 -24.55 -21.80
C GLU A 314 -3.11 -23.86 -21.48
N GLY A 315 -4.10 -24.01 -22.38
CA GLY A 315 -5.40 -23.37 -22.23
C GLY A 315 -5.49 -21.94 -22.77
N PHE A 316 -4.36 -21.31 -23.12
CA PHE A 316 -4.37 -19.99 -23.76
C PHE A 316 -4.41 -20.08 -25.28
N GLU A 317 -5.29 -19.29 -25.89
CA GLU A 317 -5.34 -19.04 -27.32
C GLU A 317 -5.15 -17.54 -27.57
N THR A 318 -4.37 -17.17 -28.59
CA THR A 318 -4.13 -15.76 -28.93
C THR A 318 -4.33 -15.49 -30.41
N GLU A 319 -4.89 -14.32 -30.71
CA GLU A 319 -5.07 -13.78 -32.05
C GLU A 319 -4.51 -12.36 -32.08
N LEU A 320 -3.50 -12.11 -32.93
CA LEU A 320 -2.90 -10.78 -33.04
C LEU A 320 -3.69 -9.89 -34.01
N ASN A 321 -3.76 -8.60 -33.72
CA ASN A 321 -4.32 -7.56 -34.61
C ASN A 321 -5.76 -7.88 -35.04
N VAL A 322 -6.61 -8.25 -34.08
CA VAL A 322 -8.03 -8.52 -34.33
C VAL A 322 -8.84 -7.25 -34.59
N ASP A 323 -8.37 -6.11 -34.09
CA ASP A 323 -8.96 -4.78 -34.28
C ASP A 323 -7.88 -3.69 -34.07
N GLU A 324 -8.26 -2.42 -34.27
CA GLU A 324 -7.43 -1.25 -34.02
C GLU A 324 -8.28 -0.05 -33.55
N ALA A 325 -7.68 0.83 -32.75
CA ALA A 325 -8.23 2.14 -32.41
C ALA A 325 -7.11 3.18 -32.42
N GLY A 326 -7.20 4.15 -33.33
CA GLY A 326 -6.09 5.08 -33.57
C GLY A 326 -4.82 4.36 -34.04
N ASP A 327 -3.74 4.50 -33.30
CA ASP A 327 -2.46 3.81 -33.49
C ASP A 327 -2.29 2.57 -32.61
N VAL A 328 -3.27 2.26 -31.75
CA VAL A 328 -3.27 1.09 -30.87
C VAL A 328 -3.75 -0.14 -31.64
N LYS A 329 -2.91 -1.16 -31.70
CA LYS A 329 -3.27 -2.49 -32.22
C LYS A 329 -3.91 -3.31 -31.11
N ILE A 330 -5.01 -3.97 -31.42
CA ILE A 330 -5.74 -4.76 -30.43
C ILE A 330 -5.57 -6.24 -30.74
N HIS A 331 -5.08 -6.98 -29.75
CA HIS A 331 -4.93 -8.43 -29.76
C HIS A 331 -6.00 -9.05 -28.89
N LYS A 332 -6.36 -10.30 -29.18
CA LYS A 332 -7.29 -11.09 -28.38
C LYS A 332 -6.53 -12.22 -27.70
N VAL A 333 -6.78 -12.39 -26.42
CA VAL A 333 -6.30 -13.51 -25.61
C VAL A 333 -7.53 -14.21 -25.06
N SER A 334 -7.62 -15.52 -25.23
CA SER A 334 -8.71 -16.33 -24.67
C SER A 334 -8.12 -17.37 -23.73
N MET A 335 -8.71 -17.52 -22.55
CA MET A 335 -8.35 -18.51 -21.56
C MET A 335 -9.46 -19.56 -21.50
N GLY A 336 -9.14 -20.79 -21.90
CA GLY A 336 -10.04 -21.93 -21.88
C GLY A 336 -10.07 -22.61 -20.49
N GLU A 337 -9.63 -23.88 -20.44
CA GLU A 337 -9.44 -24.57 -19.17
C GLU A 337 -8.36 -23.83 -18.34
N GLY A 338 -8.71 -23.45 -17.10
CA GLY A 338 -7.85 -22.64 -16.22
C GLY A 338 -8.35 -21.21 -15.96
N TYR A 339 -9.41 -20.75 -16.64
CA TYR A 339 -10.01 -19.46 -16.32
C TYR A 339 -10.62 -19.46 -14.90
N PRO A 340 -10.16 -18.59 -13.97
CA PRO A 340 -10.56 -18.61 -12.56
C PRO A 340 -12.06 -18.42 -12.38
N ASN A 341 -12.65 -19.10 -11.40
CA ASN A 341 -14.09 -18.99 -11.12
C ASN A 341 -14.43 -17.59 -10.60
N ALA A 342 -13.53 -16.99 -9.82
CA ALA A 342 -13.66 -15.58 -9.40
C ALA A 342 -13.84 -14.63 -10.60
N PHE A 343 -13.08 -14.83 -11.69
CA PHE A 343 -13.23 -14.02 -12.91
C PHE A 343 -14.50 -14.35 -13.69
N LYS A 344 -14.92 -15.62 -13.74
CA LYS A 344 -16.22 -16.01 -14.31
C LYS A 344 -17.39 -15.30 -13.63
N GLU A 345 -17.40 -15.30 -12.30
CA GLU A 345 -18.45 -14.67 -11.49
C GLU A 345 -18.44 -13.14 -11.62
N PHE A 346 -17.28 -12.55 -11.86
CA PHE A 346 -17.11 -11.09 -11.83
C PHE A 346 -17.16 -10.43 -13.20
N PHE A 347 -16.47 -10.99 -14.20
CA PHE A 347 -16.34 -10.47 -15.57
C PHE A 347 -17.13 -11.29 -16.61
N GLY A 348 -17.52 -12.52 -16.27
CA GLY A 348 -18.27 -13.42 -17.15
C GLY A 348 -17.46 -14.60 -17.65
N ASP A 349 -18.16 -15.62 -18.15
CA ASP A 349 -17.62 -16.96 -18.44
C ASP A 349 -16.77 -17.07 -19.71
N GLU A 350 -16.68 -16.02 -20.53
CA GLU A 350 -16.05 -16.12 -21.85
C GLU A 350 -14.52 -16.29 -21.78
N GLY A 351 -13.88 -15.83 -20.71
CA GLY A 351 -12.42 -15.91 -20.54
C GLY A 351 -11.65 -15.13 -21.61
N VAL A 352 -12.27 -14.13 -22.24
CA VAL A 352 -11.67 -13.31 -23.31
C VAL A 352 -11.15 -12.00 -22.72
N PHE A 353 -9.91 -11.68 -23.09
CA PHE A 353 -9.21 -10.45 -22.78
C PHE A 353 -8.78 -9.80 -24.09
N TYR A 354 -8.79 -8.47 -24.11
CA TYR A 354 -8.18 -7.70 -25.20
C TYR A 354 -6.95 -6.98 -24.67
N VAL A 355 -5.87 -7.02 -25.45
CA VAL A 355 -4.61 -6.37 -25.15
C VAL A 355 -4.34 -5.35 -26.24
N GLY A 356 -4.24 -4.08 -25.89
CA GLY A 356 -3.93 -2.99 -26.81
C GLY A 356 -2.46 -2.61 -26.72
N THR A 357 -1.75 -2.50 -27.84
CA THR A 357 -0.34 -2.12 -27.87
C THR A 357 -0.10 -0.92 -28.78
N SER A 358 0.72 0.01 -28.31
CA SER A 358 1.23 1.17 -29.05
C SER A 358 2.68 1.42 -28.65
N GLN A 359 3.36 2.42 -29.24
CA GLN A 359 4.72 2.76 -28.80
C GLN A 359 4.73 3.20 -27.33
N GLY A 360 3.79 4.06 -26.92
CA GLY A 360 3.81 4.76 -25.63
C GLY A 360 2.91 4.19 -24.53
N ALA A 361 2.06 3.21 -24.85
CA ALA A 361 1.08 2.68 -23.92
C ALA A 361 0.73 1.21 -24.18
N VAL A 362 0.37 0.52 -23.09
CA VAL A 362 -0.24 -0.81 -23.10
C VAL A 362 -1.63 -0.70 -22.47
N TRP A 363 -2.59 -1.43 -23.03
CA TRP A 363 -3.98 -1.46 -22.60
C TRP A 363 -4.41 -2.92 -22.35
N LEU A 364 -5.28 -3.12 -21.36
CA LEU A 364 -5.92 -4.39 -21.09
C LEU A 364 -7.40 -4.16 -20.82
N SER A 365 -8.28 -4.96 -21.42
CA SER A 365 -9.70 -4.96 -21.07
C SER A 365 -10.25 -6.39 -20.95
N ILE A 366 -11.22 -6.57 -20.06
CA ILE A 366 -11.83 -7.86 -19.75
C ILE A 366 -13.31 -7.70 -19.45
N GLY A 367 -14.10 -8.73 -19.77
CA GLY A 367 -15.51 -8.83 -19.43
C GLY A 367 -16.43 -8.46 -20.59
N ASP A 368 -17.72 -8.37 -20.28
CA ASP A 368 -18.75 -8.05 -21.27
C ASP A 368 -18.49 -6.67 -21.91
N GLY A 369 -18.56 -6.57 -23.23
CA GLY A 369 -18.27 -5.33 -23.95
C GLY A 369 -16.81 -4.85 -23.90
N ALA A 370 -15.85 -5.68 -23.47
CA ALA A 370 -14.45 -5.27 -23.26
C ALA A 370 -13.78 -4.61 -24.48
N LEU A 371 -14.00 -5.12 -25.69
CA LEU A 371 -13.42 -4.52 -26.90
C LEU A 371 -13.93 -3.10 -27.14
N ASP A 372 -15.24 -2.89 -27.00
CA ASP A 372 -15.84 -1.56 -27.18
C ASP A 372 -15.35 -0.62 -26.08
N ALA A 373 -15.30 -1.07 -24.82
CA ALA A 373 -14.76 -0.29 -23.71
C ALA A 373 -13.29 0.12 -23.92
N MET A 374 -12.44 -0.77 -24.44
CA MET A 374 -11.06 -0.44 -24.81
C MET A 374 -11.00 0.64 -25.88
N LYS A 375 -11.80 0.51 -26.94
CA LYS A 375 -11.82 1.49 -28.04
C LYS A 375 -12.33 2.85 -27.58
N GLU A 376 -13.39 2.88 -26.77
CA GLU A 376 -13.91 4.11 -26.16
C GLU A 376 -12.89 4.76 -25.23
N GLY A 377 -12.17 3.98 -24.42
CA GLY A 377 -11.10 4.49 -23.56
C GLY A 377 -9.94 5.12 -24.35
N ILE A 378 -9.49 4.45 -25.42
CA ILE A 378 -8.46 4.97 -26.33
C ILE A 378 -8.93 6.27 -27.00
N ASP A 379 -10.17 6.29 -27.50
CA ASP A 379 -10.76 7.47 -28.13
C ASP A 379 -10.93 8.63 -27.14
N ALA A 380 -11.31 8.35 -25.89
CA ALA A 380 -11.44 9.35 -24.83
C ALA A 380 -10.09 9.99 -24.50
N VAL A 381 -9.05 9.19 -24.31
CA VAL A 381 -7.68 9.69 -24.07
C VAL A 381 -7.16 10.51 -25.26
N ALA A 382 -7.41 10.07 -26.49
CA ALA A 382 -7.02 10.82 -27.68
C ALA A 382 -7.81 12.14 -27.83
N ALA A 383 -9.08 12.18 -27.41
CA ALA A 383 -9.94 13.35 -27.50
C ALA A 383 -9.70 14.37 -26.38
N GLY A 384 -9.34 13.92 -25.18
CA GLY A 384 -9.15 14.76 -23.99
C GLY A 384 -7.86 15.59 -23.97
N GLY A 385 -7.19 15.74 -25.12
CA GLY A 385 -5.86 16.32 -25.26
C GLY A 385 -5.53 17.47 -24.30
N GLY A 386 -4.51 17.25 -23.45
CA GLY A 386 -3.82 18.27 -22.68
C GLY A 386 -4.70 18.99 -21.66
N GLU A 387 -5.34 18.25 -20.75
CA GLU A 387 -5.95 18.85 -19.57
C GLU A 387 -4.93 19.68 -18.78
N GLU A 388 -5.44 20.73 -18.12
CA GLU A 388 -4.68 21.52 -17.17
C GLU A 388 -4.16 20.57 -16.10
N ASN A 389 -2.86 20.69 -15.77
CA ASN A 389 -2.25 19.88 -14.73
C ASN A 389 -2.98 20.12 -13.40
N ASP A 390 -3.82 19.17 -13.00
CA ASP A 390 -4.60 19.20 -11.75
C ASP A 390 -3.75 18.89 -10.52
N ARG A 391 -2.46 18.56 -10.73
CA ARG A 391 -1.48 18.18 -9.71
C ARG A 391 -1.86 16.92 -8.94
N THR A 392 -2.81 16.15 -9.46
CA THR A 392 -3.20 14.89 -8.87
C THR A 392 -2.16 13.83 -9.18
N ILE A 393 -1.66 13.22 -8.11
CA ILE A 393 -0.64 12.16 -8.16
C ILE A 393 -1.34 10.80 -8.14
N LEU A 394 -2.32 10.64 -7.26
CA LEU A 394 -3.13 9.43 -7.12
C LEU A 394 -4.56 9.85 -6.83
N GLU A 395 -5.51 9.25 -7.50
CA GLU A 395 -6.93 9.32 -7.13
C GLU A 395 -7.52 7.92 -7.28
N ALA A 396 -8.29 7.49 -6.28
CA ALA A 396 -8.93 6.18 -6.29
C ALA A 396 -10.31 6.25 -5.65
N ASP A 397 -11.30 5.70 -6.35
CA ASP A 397 -12.66 5.45 -5.86
C ASP A 397 -12.92 3.95 -5.93
N LEU A 398 -13.37 3.35 -4.83
CA LEU A 398 -13.66 1.93 -4.80
C LEU A 398 -14.86 1.61 -3.92
N ASN A 399 -15.66 0.65 -4.39
CA ASN A 399 -16.55 -0.12 -3.54
C ASN A 399 -15.74 -1.32 -3.03
N LEU A 400 -15.41 -1.31 -1.74
CA LEU A 400 -14.41 -2.22 -1.19
C LEU A 400 -14.87 -3.69 -1.19
N LEU A 401 -16.14 -3.99 -0.93
CA LEU A 401 -16.69 -5.35 -0.84
C LEU A 401 -16.54 -6.16 -2.14
N PRO A 402 -16.99 -5.69 -3.33
CA PRO A 402 -16.83 -6.47 -4.55
C PRO A 402 -15.36 -6.71 -4.90
N VAL A 403 -14.48 -5.74 -4.64
CA VAL A 403 -13.03 -5.88 -4.86
C VAL A 403 -12.42 -6.89 -3.89
N LEU A 404 -12.74 -6.82 -2.59
CA LEU A 404 -12.26 -7.78 -1.60
C LEU A 404 -12.75 -9.20 -1.89
N LYS A 405 -14.01 -9.39 -2.31
CA LYS A 405 -14.53 -10.70 -2.70
C LYS A 405 -13.77 -11.28 -3.88
N LEU A 406 -13.55 -10.48 -4.93
CA LEU A 406 -12.77 -10.89 -6.08
C LEU A 406 -11.35 -11.34 -5.67
N MET A 407 -10.65 -10.52 -4.89
CA MET A 407 -9.29 -10.82 -4.44
C MET A 407 -9.22 -12.03 -3.51
N TYR A 408 -10.21 -12.21 -2.63
CA TYR A 408 -10.30 -13.36 -1.74
C TYR A 408 -10.57 -14.65 -2.51
N GLN A 409 -11.51 -14.64 -3.47
CA GLN A 409 -11.82 -15.80 -4.31
C GLN A 409 -10.65 -16.17 -5.22
N LEU A 410 -9.95 -15.20 -5.81
CA LEU A 410 -8.76 -15.46 -6.62
C LEU A 410 -7.66 -16.19 -5.84
N ARG A 411 -7.45 -15.80 -4.57
CA ARG A 411 -6.51 -16.50 -3.68
C ARG A 411 -6.97 -17.94 -3.40
N GLN A 412 -8.26 -18.17 -3.20
CA GLN A 412 -8.78 -19.52 -2.95
C GLN A 412 -8.73 -20.42 -4.18
N ASP A 413 -8.96 -19.87 -5.37
CA ASP A 413 -8.95 -20.61 -6.63
C ASP A 413 -7.56 -21.15 -6.99
N GLY A 414 -6.48 -20.66 -6.36
CA GLY A 414 -5.12 -21.24 -6.43
C GLY A 414 -4.43 -21.19 -7.81
N ASP A 415 -5.13 -20.73 -8.86
CA ASP A 415 -4.68 -20.79 -10.26
C ASP A 415 -4.18 -19.44 -10.81
N PHE A 416 -4.29 -18.33 -10.07
CA PHE A 416 -3.84 -17.01 -10.50
C PHE A 416 -2.91 -16.37 -9.47
N ASP A 417 -1.62 -16.74 -9.51
CA ASP A 417 -0.67 -16.33 -8.48
C ASP A 417 0.12 -15.05 -8.81
N LEU A 418 -0.60 -14.00 -9.22
CA LEU A 418 -0.10 -12.63 -9.03
C LEU A 418 0.13 -12.35 -7.52
N SER A 419 -0.58 -13.11 -6.69
CA SER A 419 -0.55 -13.05 -5.24
C SER A 419 0.73 -13.68 -4.65
N GLU A 420 1.37 -14.70 -5.21
CA GLU A 420 2.69 -15.17 -4.76
C GLU A 420 3.76 -14.14 -5.10
N LEU A 421 3.63 -13.49 -6.26
CA LEU A 421 4.54 -12.44 -6.70
C LEU A 421 4.47 -11.20 -5.79
N LEU A 422 3.28 -10.82 -5.33
CA LEU A 422 3.06 -9.64 -4.49
C LEU A 422 3.02 -9.94 -2.98
N ASN A 423 2.45 -11.08 -2.56
CA ASN A 423 2.37 -11.48 -1.15
C ASN A 423 3.69 -12.01 -0.62
N LYS A 424 4.59 -12.62 -1.41
CA LYS A 424 5.93 -12.91 -0.86
C LYS A 424 6.66 -11.62 -0.52
N ALA A 425 6.57 -10.56 -1.34
CA ALA A 425 7.18 -9.28 -1.00
C ALA A 425 6.61 -8.65 0.30
N ALA A 426 5.33 -8.88 0.61
CA ALA A 426 4.68 -8.38 1.83
C ALA A 426 4.84 -9.30 3.05
N GLU A 427 4.69 -10.63 2.88
CA GLU A 427 4.91 -11.65 3.92
C GLU A 427 6.40 -11.79 4.27
N GLU A 428 7.32 -11.39 3.39
CA GLU A 428 8.77 -11.36 3.65
C GLU A 428 9.26 -10.12 4.39
N SER A 429 8.40 -9.11 4.60
CA SER A 429 8.65 -7.97 5.51
C SER A 429 8.40 -8.32 6.98
N SER A 430 7.63 -9.38 7.26
CA SER A 430 7.56 -9.99 8.58
C SER A 430 8.66 -11.05 8.72
N SER A 431 9.58 -10.82 9.65
CA SER A 431 10.66 -11.74 10.01
C SER A 431 10.11 -13.14 10.33
N PRO A 432 10.60 -14.22 9.68
CA PRO A 432 10.52 -15.55 10.24
C PRO A 432 11.82 -15.85 10.99
N GLU A 433 11.63 -16.29 12.22
CA GLU A 433 12.63 -16.77 13.16
C GLU A 433 13.48 -17.89 12.58
N ASP A 434 14.77 -17.87 12.90
CA ASP A 434 15.67 -19.00 12.67
C ASP A 434 16.33 -19.36 14.00
N GLU A 435 16.13 -20.63 14.38
CA GLU A 435 16.68 -21.27 15.58
C GLU A 435 18.21 -21.15 15.57
N THR A 436 18.79 -20.19 16.29
CA THR A 436 20.02 -20.33 17.09
C THR A 436 20.47 -18.98 17.66
N ASP A 437 20.65 -18.99 18.99
CA ASP A 437 21.15 -17.94 19.91
C ASP A 437 20.08 -17.03 20.52
N GLU A 438 19.65 -17.40 21.74
CA GLU A 438 18.78 -16.69 22.71
C GLU A 438 17.51 -16.04 22.12
N GLU A 439 16.48 -16.88 21.94
CA GLU A 439 15.10 -16.56 21.53
C GLU A 439 14.46 -15.47 22.43
N GLU A 440 14.18 -14.29 21.86
CA GLU A 440 12.93 -13.60 22.18
C GLU A 440 11.90 -14.17 21.20
N GLU A 441 11.05 -15.09 21.68
CA GLU A 441 9.89 -15.59 20.93
C GLU A 441 9.11 -14.39 20.37
N PRO A 442 8.46 -14.51 19.19
CA PRO A 442 7.59 -13.44 18.71
C PRO A 442 6.56 -13.25 19.81
N SER A 443 6.29 -12.00 20.18
CA SER A 443 5.26 -11.77 21.20
C SER A 443 3.99 -12.51 20.77
N GLU A 444 3.32 -13.14 21.73
CA GLU A 444 2.09 -13.91 21.50
C GLU A 444 1.11 -13.14 20.59
N THR A 445 1.07 -11.80 20.77
CA THR A 445 0.33 -10.83 19.98
C THR A 445 0.70 -10.78 18.48
N ALA A 446 1.98 -10.87 18.13
CA ALA A 446 2.43 -10.87 16.73
C ALA A 446 1.98 -12.15 16.00
N GLN A 447 1.96 -13.28 16.70
CA GLN A 447 1.46 -14.54 16.17
C GLN A 447 -0.07 -14.54 16.04
N MET A 448 -0.78 -13.99 17.03
CA MET A 448 -2.23 -13.76 16.97
C MET A 448 -2.66 -12.91 15.76
N LEU A 449 -1.95 -11.81 15.49
CA LEU A 449 -2.23 -10.95 14.34
C LEU A 449 -2.06 -11.67 12.99
N LYS A 450 -1.08 -12.58 12.91
CA LYS A 450 -0.79 -13.35 11.70
C LYS A 450 -1.87 -14.40 11.41
N ASP A 451 -2.39 -15.04 12.45
CA ASP A 451 -3.38 -16.12 12.32
C ASP A 451 -4.81 -15.58 12.14
N PHE A 452 -5.05 -14.32 12.48
CA PHE A 452 -6.34 -13.67 12.36
C PHE A 452 -6.83 -13.59 10.90
N GLN A 453 -8.01 -14.18 10.65
CA GLN A 453 -8.64 -14.24 9.32
C GLN A 453 -9.31 -12.91 8.94
N TRP A 454 -8.53 -11.83 8.86
CA TRP A 454 -9.03 -10.46 8.68
C TRP A 454 -9.90 -10.31 7.43
N ARG A 455 -9.62 -11.06 6.35
CA ARG A 455 -10.35 -10.94 5.07
C ARG A 455 -11.78 -11.43 5.15
N GLU A 456 -12.00 -12.59 5.79
CA GLU A 456 -13.33 -13.15 5.96
C GLU A 456 -14.17 -12.26 6.87
N ALA A 457 -13.58 -11.82 7.98
CA ALA A 457 -14.21 -10.90 8.90
C ALA A 457 -14.57 -9.56 8.22
N ALA A 458 -13.67 -9.01 7.40
CA ALA A 458 -13.94 -7.78 6.65
C ALA A 458 -15.09 -7.95 5.63
N ILE A 459 -15.10 -9.07 4.89
CA ILE A 459 -16.17 -9.36 3.91
C ILE A 459 -17.53 -9.52 4.62
N GLU A 460 -17.56 -10.20 5.76
CA GLU A 460 -18.77 -10.34 6.57
C GLU A 460 -19.28 -8.98 7.04
N ALA A 461 -18.38 -8.16 7.60
CA ALA A 461 -18.71 -6.85 8.16
C ALA A 461 -19.23 -5.84 7.13
N LEU A 462 -18.71 -5.89 5.91
CA LEU A 462 -19.14 -5.02 4.81
C LEU A 462 -20.45 -5.47 4.14
N THR A 463 -20.92 -6.70 4.38
CA THR A 463 -22.07 -7.23 3.66
C THR A 463 -23.37 -6.49 4.03
N GLY A 464 -23.94 -5.79 3.04
CA GLY A 464 -25.18 -5.02 3.20
C GLY A 464 -24.97 -3.57 3.60
N GLU A 465 -23.72 -3.13 3.70
CA GLU A 465 -23.33 -1.76 4.07
C GLU A 465 -22.92 -0.93 2.84
N ASN A 466 -22.79 0.39 3.03
CA ASN A 466 -22.14 1.27 2.04
C ASN A 466 -20.63 1.22 2.28
N ASP A 467 -19.89 0.74 1.29
CA ASP A 467 -18.48 0.36 1.34
C ASP A 467 -17.59 1.23 0.44
N LYS A 468 -18.06 2.43 0.10
CA LYS A 468 -17.31 3.39 -0.68
C LYS A 468 -16.10 3.92 0.08
N LEU A 469 -14.97 3.97 -0.61
CA LEU A 469 -13.73 4.61 -0.17
C LEU A 469 -13.24 5.50 -1.32
N HIS A 470 -12.86 6.72 -0.99
CA HIS A 470 -12.20 7.67 -1.87
C HIS A 470 -10.85 8.03 -1.28
N ILE A 471 -9.82 8.10 -2.13
CA ILE A 471 -8.46 8.51 -1.78
C ILE A 471 -7.98 9.48 -2.85
N LEU A 472 -7.41 10.59 -2.42
CA LEU A 472 -6.81 11.60 -3.27
C LEU A 472 -5.43 11.96 -2.69
N LEU A 473 -4.41 12.04 -3.54
CA LEU A 473 -3.09 12.56 -3.19
C LEU A 473 -2.68 13.56 -4.27
N GLU A 474 -2.35 14.77 -3.84
CA GLU A 474 -2.02 15.88 -4.71
C GLU A 474 -0.79 16.61 -4.22
N ARG A 475 -0.17 17.31 -5.16
CA ARG A 475 0.84 18.30 -4.85
C ARG A 475 0.20 19.69 -4.76
N SER A 476 0.37 20.34 -3.61
CA SER A 476 -0.05 21.72 -3.41
C SER A 476 0.82 22.72 -4.20
N GLU A 477 0.29 23.92 -4.44
CA GLU A 477 1.02 24.98 -5.14
C GLU A 477 2.31 25.42 -4.43
N ASP A 478 2.33 25.29 -3.10
CA ASP A 478 3.46 25.67 -2.25
C ASP A 478 4.57 24.60 -2.19
N GLY A 479 4.41 23.48 -2.92
CA GLY A 479 5.42 22.42 -2.98
C GLY A 479 5.33 21.40 -1.84
N ASN A 480 4.19 21.33 -1.14
CA ASN A 480 3.87 20.29 -0.17
C ASN A 480 3.03 19.19 -0.81
N LEU A 481 2.97 18.01 -0.16
CA LEU A 481 1.98 16.98 -0.49
C LEU A 481 0.79 17.07 0.45
N SER A 482 -0.39 16.90 -0.12
CA SER A 482 -1.65 16.81 0.61
C SER A 482 -2.42 15.60 0.12
N GLY A 483 -2.96 14.83 1.05
CA GLY A 483 -3.87 13.74 0.73
C GLY A 483 -5.16 13.89 1.51
N GLU A 484 -6.26 13.49 0.88
CA GLU A 484 -7.57 13.43 1.49
C GLU A 484 -8.17 12.05 1.25
N GLY A 485 -8.90 11.55 2.24
CA GLY A 485 -9.65 10.31 2.12
C GLY A 485 -11.05 10.48 2.68
N SER A 486 -12.01 9.77 2.11
CA SER A 486 -13.32 9.63 2.73
C SER A 486 -13.80 8.19 2.66
N SER A 487 -14.48 7.76 3.72
CA SER A 487 -15.00 6.41 3.82
C SER A 487 -16.47 6.44 4.25
N ALA A 488 -17.24 5.59 3.58
CA ALA A 488 -18.62 5.33 3.91
C ALA A 488 -18.72 4.58 5.26
N PRO A 489 -19.89 4.63 5.92
CA PRO A 489 -20.02 4.08 7.27
C PRO A 489 -19.79 2.56 7.35
N GLY A 490 -19.98 1.83 6.26
CA GLY A 490 -19.65 0.40 6.21
C GLY A 490 -18.17 0.13 6.43
N ILE A 491 -17.29 1.01 5.96
CA ILE A 491 -15.84 0.90 6.19
C ILE A 491 -15.52 1.08 7.67
N LEU A 492 -16.09 2.11 8.31
CA LEU A 492 -15.89 2.37 9.74
C LEU A 492 -16.42 1.23 10.61
N LYS A 493 -17.62 0.72 10.29
CA LYS A 493 -18.21 -0.43 10.95
C LYS A 493 -17.32 -1.67 10.81
N MET A 494 -16.79 -1.91 9.61
CA MET A 494 -15.88 -3.03 9.35
C MET A 494 -14.60 -2.93 10.18
N ILE A 495 -13.98 -1.76 10.27
CA ILE A 495 -12.82 -1.55 11.15
C ILE A 495 -13.18 -1.86 12.62
N GLY A 496 -14.30 -1.33 13.11
CA GLY A 496 -14.76 -1.58 14.47
C GLY A 496 -15.05 -3.06 14.76
N GLU A 497 -15.71 -3.76 13.84
CA GLU A 497 -15.98 -5.20 13.96
C GLU A 497 -14.71 -6.04 13.90
N LEU A 498 -13.74 -5.66 13.07
CA LEU A 498 -12.42 -6.31 13.02
C LEU A 498 -11.67 -6.19 14.34
N ILE A 499 -11.61 -4.97 14.91
CA ILE A 499 -10.96 -4.73 16.20
C ILE A 499 -11.65 -5.54 17.31
N ALA A 500 -12.99 -5.48 17.37
CA ALA A 500 -13.76 -6.20 18.37
C ALA A 500 -13.57 -7.73 18.27
N LYS A 501 -13.59 -8.27 17.04
CA LYS A 501 -13.38 -9.70 16.81
C LYS A 501 -11.96 -10.12 17.15
N PHE A 502 -10.95 -9.33 16.76
CA PHE A 502 -9.57 -9.61 17.13
C PHE A 502 -9.40 -9.66 18.65
N ALA A 503 -9.97 -8.69 19.38
CA ALA A 503 -9.92 -8.66 20.83
C ALA A 503 -10.62 -9.88 21.48
N ASP A 504 -11.82 -10.25 21.03
CA ASP A 504 -12.56 -11.41 21.54
C ASP A 504 -11.85 -12.74 21.28
N GLU A 505 -11.19 -12.88 20.13
CA GLU A 505 -10.52 -14.14 19.74
C GLU A 505 -9.11 -14.31 20.34
N ASN A 506 -8.43 -13.21 20.69
CA ASN A 506 -7.00 -13.25 21.01
C ASN A 506 -6.65 -12.66 22.39
N LEU A 507 -7.51 -11.82 22.98
CA LEU A 507 -7.22 -11.11 24.23
C LEU A 507 -8.20 -11.49 25.37
N GLY A 508 -9.20 -12.34 25.10
CA GLY A 508 -10.31 -12.70 26.02
C GLY A 508 -10.20 -14.05 26.72
#